data_AF-A0A5B7V6N1-F1
#
_entry.id   AF-A0A5B7V6N1-F1
#
_cell.length_a   1.000
_cell.length_b   1.000
_cell.length_c   1.000
_cell.angle_alpha   90.00
_cell.angle_beta   90.00
_cell.angle_gamma   90.00
#
_symmetry.space_group_name_H-M   'P 1'
#
loop_
_entity.id
_entity.type
_entity.pdbx_description
1 polymer ?
#
loop_
_entity_poly.entity_id
_entity_poly.type
_entity_poly.pdbx_seq_one_letter_code
_entity_poly.pdbx_strand_id
1 'polypeptide(L)' 'MTTPCPNPTCHSTRRPHQYLCWTCWNQLPAPALRSLSRRDPGATARVRQLHRQLERRVPLSEIEVSP' A
#
# COMPACT_ATOMS: atom_id res chain seq x y z
N MET A 1 3.58 -14.03 -13.16
CA MET A 1 2.19 -13.79 -12.74
C MET A 1 2.08 -12.36 -12.24
N THR A 2 1.24 -11.54 -12.88
CA THR A 2 0.93 -10.16 -12.45
C THR A 2 -0.43 -10.17 -11.76
N THR A 3 -0.53 -9.56 -10.58
CA THR A 3 -1.77 -9.50 -9.79
C THR A 3 -2.37 -8.10 -9.94
N PRO A 4 -3.70 -7.93 -9.98
CA PRO A 4 -4.30 -6.60 -9.91
C PRO A 4 -3.83 -5.83 -8.65
N CYS A 5 -3.68 -4.52 -8.79
CA CYS A 5 -3.40 -3.63 -7.67
C CYS A 5 -4.58 -3.67 -6.68
N PRO A 6 -4.35 -3.77 -5.36
CA PRO A 6 -5.44 -3.79 -4.38
C PRO A 6 -6.13 -2.42 -4.18
N ASN A 7 -5.60 -1.35 -4.78
CA ASN A 7 -6.29 -0.05 -4.79
C ASN A 7 -7.49 -0.12 -5.78
N PRO A 8 -8.75 0.02 -5.33
CA PRO A 8 -9.92 -0.08 -6.21
C PRO A 8 -10.00 1.02 -7.28
N THR A 9 -9.32 2.15 -7.10
CA THR A 9 -9.25 3.22 -8.11
C THR A 9 -8.13 3.02 -9.12
N CYS A 10 -7.29 1.99 -8.94
CA CYS A 10 -6.17 1.69 -9.81
C CYS A 10 -6.40 0.41 -10.60
N HIS A 11 -6.40 0.53 -11.93
CA HIS A 11 -6.54 -0.62 -12.83
C HIS A 11 -5.20 -1.24 -13.25
N SER A 12 -4.08 -0.80 -12.66
CA SER A 12 -2.76 -1.36 -12.96
C SER A 12 -2.53 -2.71 -12.28
N THR A 13 -1.52 -3.43 -12.74
CA THR A 13 -1.04 -4.65 -12.11
C THR A 13 0.19 -4.41 -11.26
N ARG A 14 0.35 -5.18 -10.18
CA ARG A 14 1.57 -5.26 -9.37
C ARG A 14 2.38 -6.51 -9.70
N ARG A 15 3.69 -6.42 -9.49
CA ARG A 15 4.61 -7.57 -9.58
C ARG A 15 4.53 -8.42 -8.30
N PRO A 16 4.96 -9.69 -8.34
CA PRO A 16 5.16 -10.49 -7.13
C PRO A 16 6.01 -9.72 -6.10
N HIS A 17 5.69 -9.90 -4.82
CA HIS A 17 6.35 -9.26 -3.67
C HIS A 17 6.14 -7.74 -3.53
N GLN A 18 5.35 -7.10 -4.39
CA GLN A 18 4.93 -5.70 -4.19
C GLN A 18 3.61 -5.64 -3.42
N TYR A 19 3.45 -4.68 -2.50
CA TYR A 19 2.15 -4.45 -1.85
C TYR A 19 1.16 -3.73 -2.78
N LEU A 20 1.65 -2.77 -3.56
CA LEU A 20 0.90 -1.99 -4.55
C LEU A 20 1.63 -1.99 -5.89
N CYS A 21 0.95 -1.57 -6.97
CA CYS A 21 1.65 -1.22 -8.20
C CYS A 21 2.58 -0.01 -7.95
N TRP A 22 3.59 0.16 -8.81
CA TRP A 22 4.59 1.22 -8.62
C TRP A 22 3.98 2.63 -8.63
N THR A 23 2.95 2.86 -9.46
CA THR A 23 2.25 4.14 -9.54
C THR A 23 1.54 4.47 -8.22
N CYS A 24 0.78 3.53 -7.65
CA CYS A 24 0.11 3.74 -6.36
C CYS A 24 1.13 3.88 -5.23
N TRP A 25 2.21 3.12 -5.28
CA TRP A 25 3.28 3.20 -4.29
C TRP A 25 3.90 4.60 -4.25
N ASN A 26 4.21 5.20 -5.40
CA ASN A 26 4.80 6.54 -5.47
C ASN A 26 3.86 7.67 -5.04
N GLN A 27 2.55 7.43 -4.95
CA GLN A 27 1.57 8.41 -4.45
C GLN A 27 1.40 8.38 -2.93
N LEU A 28 1.93 7.36 -2.25
CA LEU A 28 1.88 7.29 -0.80
C LEU A 28 2.76 8.37 -0.16
N PRO A 29 2.35 8.94 0.97
CA PRO A 29 3.18 9.90 1.69
C PRO A 29 4.45 9.23 2.22
N ALA A 30 5.57 9.97 2.20
CA ALA A 30 6.87 9.52 2.67
C ALA A 30 6.88 8.84 4.07
N PRO A 31 6.11 9.28 5.09
CA PRO A 31 5.98 8.54 6.35
C PRO A 31 5.36 7.15 6.17
N ALA A 32 4.27 7.01 5.41
CA ALA A 32 3.64 5.70 5.16
C ALA A 32 4.57 4.77 4.39
N LEU A 33 5.29 5.28 3.38
CA LEU A 33 6.32 4.54 2.66
C LEU A 33 7.41 4.00 3.58
N ARG A 34 7.91 4.83 4.50
CA ARG A 34 8.92 4.44 5.49
C ARG A 34 8.38 3.34 6.42
N SER A 35 7.15 3.46 6.92
CA SER A 35 6.52 2.44 7.76
C SER A 35 6.32 1.11 7.03
N LEU A 36 5.83 1.14 5.78
CA LEU A 36 5.59 -0.06 4.96
C LEU A 36 6.88 -0.73 4.48
N SER A 37 8.00 0.00 4.39
CA SER A 37 9.29 -0.55 3.98
C SER A 37 10.02 -1.30 5.10
N ARG A 38 9.56 -1.19 6.35
CA ARG A 38 10.17 -1.89 7.50
C ARG A 38 9.83 -3.38 7.46
N ARG A 39 10.87 -4.21 7.53
CA ARG A 39 10.78 -5.68 7.56
C ARG A 39 10.92 -6.16 9.00
N ASP A 40 9.86 -5.99 9.77
CA ASP A 40 9.76 -6.43 11.15
C ASP A 40 8.46 -7.26 11.34
N PRO A 41 8.24 -7.89 12.51
CA PRO A 41 7.03 -8.67 12.76
C PRO A 41 5.72 -7.88 12.60
N GLY A 42 5.76 -6.55 12.68
CA GLY A 42 4.63 -5.65 12.46
C GLY A 42 4.29 -5.39 10.99
N ALA A 43 5.11 -5.83 10.04
CA ALA A 43 4.89 -5.58 8.61
C ALA A 43 3.50 -6.03 8.12
N THR A 44 3.02 -7.19 8.58
CA THR A 44 1.69 -7.70 8.25
C THR A 44 0.57 -6.79 8.76
N ALA A 45 0.71 -6.23 9.96
CA ALA A 45 -0.28 -5.31 10.52
C ALA A 45 -0.36 -4.02 9.71
N ARG A 46 0.78 -3.49 9.29
CA ARG A 46 0.88 -2.29 8.43
C ARG A 46 0.23 -2.49 7.06
N VAL A 47 0.46 -3.65 6.43
CA VAL A 47 -0.19 -4.02 5.16
C VAL A 47 -1.71 -4.14 5.34
N ARG A 48 -2.19 -4.71 6.46
CA ARG A 48 -3.62 -4.73 6.76
C ARG A 48 -4.20 -3.33 6.95
N GLN A 49 -3.49 -2.42 7.63
CA GLN A 49 -3.90 -1.02 7.79
C GLN A 49 -3.99 -0.28 6.45
N LEU A 50 -3.03 -0.52 5.55
CA LEU A 50 -3.06 -0.03 4.17
C LEU A 50 -4.30 -0.54 3.44
N HIS A 51 -4.54 -1.86 3.43
CA HIS A 51 -5.68 -2.45 2.73
C HIS A 51 -7.04 -1.93 3.25
N ARG A 52 -7.20 -1.78 4.57
CA ARG A 52 -8.43 -1.21 5.16
C ARG A 52 -8.71 0.22 4.68
N GLN A 53 -7.67 1.03 4.52
CA GLN A 53 -7.80 2.40 4.01
C GLN A 53 -8.14 2.43 2.52
N LEU A 54 -7.53 1.54 1.74
CA LEU A 54 -7.86 1.37 0.31
C LEU A 54 -9.32 0.91 0.13
N GLU A 55 -9.80 -0.03 0.93
CA GLU A 55 -11.20 -0.47 0.95
C GLU A 55 -12.16 0.68 1.29
N ARG A 56 -11.75 1.58 2.20
CA ARG A 56 -12.47 2.81 2.54
C ARG A 56 -12.35 3.92 1.50
N ARG A 57 -11.65 3.68 0.38
CA ARG A 57 -11.39 4.65 -0.69
C ARG A 57 -10.68 5.92 -0.19
N VAL A 58 -9.85 5.78 0.85
CA VAL A 58 -8.98 6.88 1.30
C VAL A 58 -8.02 7.23 0.16
N PRO A 59 -7.89 8.53 -0.20
CA PRO A 59 -6.91 8.96 -1.19
C PRO A 59 -5.49 8.51 -0.81
N LEU A 60 -4.69 8.06 -1.78
CA LEU A 60 -3.34 7.53 -1.52
C LEU A 60 -2.43 8.54 -0.78
N SER A 61 -2.62 9.84 -1.04
CA SER A 61 -1.90 10.94 -0.39
C SER A 61 -2.23 11.10 1.09
N GLU A 62 -3.39 10.60 1.53
CA GLU A 62 -3.89 10.70 2.91
C GLU A 62 -3.70 9.39 3.69
N ILE A 63 -3.13 8.36 3.06
CA ILE A 63 -2.91 7.08 3.72
C ILE A 63 -1.87 7.20 4.82
N GLU A 64 -2.28 6.84 6.03
CA GLU A 64 -1.42 6.83 7.20
C GLU A 64 -1.17 5.41 7.68
N VAL A 65 0.09 5.03 7.79
CA VAL A 65 0.50 3.72 8.29
C VAL A 65 1.38 3.91 9.52
N SER A 66 0.87 3.48 10.66
CA SER A 66 1.59 3.54 11.92
C SER A 66 2.73 2.53 11.93
N PRO A 67 3.91 2.89 12.47
CA PRO A 67 4.98 1.95 12.69
C PRO A 67 4.58 0.90 13.73
#